data_AF-R6ZI53-F1
#
_entry.id   AF-R6ZI53-F1
#
_cell.length_a   1.000
_cell.length_b   1.000
_cell.length_c   1.000
_cell.angle_alpha   90.00
_cell.angle_beta   90.00
_cell.angle_gamma   90.00
#
_symmetry.space_group_name_H-M   'P 1'
#
loop_
_entity.id
_entity.type
_entity.pdbx_description
1 polymer ?
#
loop_
_entity_poly.entity_id
_entity_poly.type
_entity_poly.pdbx_seq_one_letter_code
_entity_poly.pdbx_strand_id
1 'polypeptide(L)'
;MEQQSFKKKISKLFLAIILIFAVSEVTAILGMVGIGNTIINVIFHVIILVAIIFLATKGSKYLVTNLIDPVIEMDHAVKGLAKGDLSVEVVYESDNELGTLADSVRQTIKMLRALLKDLSMILQAFEEGNFNVKSENPEAYIGDFSGLLEELIKMVKGFSETMRGIDEAADQVSVGSNDLAMSSQELAQGATDQAASIQELLATVTEVTSQVLENTKTTDMAHDNAKSIGAQAQISQQKMGELTKAMETIKETSGEIGNIIVDIEEIASQTNLLSLNAAIEAARAGEAGKGFAVVADQIRKLAEDSANSAITSKSLIDKSISEVQRGSEITEQTAESLNNVVQEMDNIVMAVANIRSASDRQSQSVKEIEKGFETISAVVENNSAAAEETSATSQELSAQATSLKGMVEKFQLRED
;
A
#
# COMPACT_ATOMS: atom_id res chain seq x y z
N MET A 1 69.56 -50.16 -8.19
CA MET A 1 70.01 -51.47 -8.72
C MET A 1 69.83 -51.45 -10.23
N GLU A 2 70.91 -51.39 -11.01
CA GLU A 2 70.83 -51.56 -12.46
C GLU A 2 70.30 -52.98 -12.74
N GLN A 3 69.03 -53.08 -13.14
CA GLN A 3 68.51 -54.30 -13.75
C GLN A 3 69.30 -54.51 -15.04
N GLN A 4 70.23 -55.48 -15.04
CA GLN A 4 70.83 -55.95 -16.29
C GLN A 4 69.71 -56.29 -17.27
N SER A 5 69.69 -55.61 -18.43
CA SER A 5 68.72 -55.83 -19.50
C SER A 5 68.53 -57.33 -19.75
N PHE A 6 67.28 -57.78 -19.79
CA PHE A 6 66.91 -59.18 -20.04
C PHE A 6 67.60 -59.72 -21.32
N LYS A 7 67.77 -58.87 -22.33
CA LYS A 7 68.57 -59.10 -23.55
C LYS A 7 70.01 -59.52 -23.26
N LYS A 8 70.68 -58.87 -22.31
CA LYS A 8 72.06 -59.18 -21.88
C LYS A 8 72.13 -60.51 -21.12
N LYS A 9 71.10 -60.87 -20.35
CA LYS A 9 71.02 -62.17 -19.67
C LYS A 9 70.83 -63.32 -20.67
N ILE A 10 69.94 -63.18 -21.65
CA ILE A 10 69.73 -64.20 -22.69
C ILE A 10 70.98 -64.34 -23.56
N SER A 11 71.58 -63.23 -24.01
CA SER A 11 72.83 -63.30 -24.77
C SER A 11 73.96 -64.00 -24.00
N LYS A 12 74.11 -63.73 -22.70
CA LYS A 12 75.07 -64.44 -21.82
C LYS A 12 74.73 -65.92 -21.66
N LEU A 13 73.45 -66.28 -21.54
CA LEU A 13 73.02 -67.68 -21.44
C LEU A 13 73.39 -68.45 -22.71
N PHE A 14 73.11 -67.90 -23.90
CA PHE A 14 73.49 -68.53 -25.16
C PHE A 14 75.01 -68.59 -25.36
N LEU A 15 75.75 -67.56 -24.92
CA LEU A 15 77.20 -67.60 -24.91
C LEU A 15 77.73 -68.71 -23.98
N ALA A 16 77.15 -68.88 -22.80
CA ALA A 16 77.50 -69.96 -21.88
C ALA A 16 77.18 -71.34 -22.46
N ILE A 17 76.03 -71.50 -23.13
CA ILE A 17 75.66 -72.71 -23.85
C ILE A 17 76.71 -73.02 -24.94
N ILE A 18 77.06 -72.02 -25.77
CA ILE A 18 78.10 -72.16 -26.79
C ILE A 18 79.43 -72.58 -26.16
N LEU A 19 79.83 -71.97 -25.04
CA LEU A 19 81.10 -72.26 -24.39
C LEU A 19 81.15 -73.69 -23.83
N ILE A 20 80.06 -74.15 -23.21
CA ILE A 20 79.94 -75.53 -22.68
C ILE A 20 80.06 -76.55 -23.82
N PHE A 21 79.30 -76.36 -24.90
CA PHE A 21 79.37 -77.26 -26.05
C PHE A 21 80.72 -77.18 -26.78
N ALA A 22 81.33 -75.99 -26.86
CA ALA A 22 82.64 -75.81 -27.45
C ALA A 22 83.74 -76.53 -26.66
N VAL A 23 83.71 -76.46 -25.32
CA VAL A 23 84.64 -77.21 -24.48
C VAL A 23 84.45 -78.72 -24.68
N SER A 24 83.20 -79.21 -24.72
CA SER A 24 82.90 -80.62 -25.00
C SER A 24 83.47 -81.10 -26.33
N GLU A 25 83.21 -80.39 -27.43
CA GLU A 25 83.71 -80.75 -28.76
C GLU A 25 85.24 -80.65 -28.86
N VAL A 26 85.85 -79.63 -28.27
CA VAL A 26 87.32 -79.49 -28.24
C VAL A 26 87.97 -80.65 -27.46
N THR A 27 87.37 -81.07 -26.34
CA THR A 27 87.87 -82.25 -25.60
C THR A 27 87.72 -83.54 -26.39
N ALA A 28 86.62 -83.72 -27.14
CA ALA A 28 86.42 -84.87 -28.00
C ALA A 28 87.45 -84.89 -29.15
N ILE A 29 87.71 -83.75 -29.78
CA ILE A 29 88.72 -83.60 -30.86
C ILE A 29 90.12 -83.93 -30.34
N LEU A 30 90.51 -83.39 -29.17
CA LEU A 30 91.82 -83.66 -28.56
C LEU A 30 92.00 -85.15 -28.20
N GLY A 31 90.95 -85.80 -27.68
CA GLY A 31 90.96 -87.23 -27.39
C GLY A 31 91.15 -88.11 -28.64
N MET A 32 90.63 -87.69 -29.79
CA MET A 32 90.76 -88.42 -31.06
C MET A 32 92.14 -88.28 -31.71
N VAL A 33 92.84 -87.15 -31.51
CA VAL A 33 94.20 -86.93 -32.02
C VAL A 33 95.21 -87.89 -31.38
N GLY A 34 94.95 -88.38 -30.16
CA GLY A 34 95.84 -89.29 -29.44
C GLY A 34 95.74 -90.79 -29.78
N ILE A 35 94.71 -91.24 -30.52
CA ILE A 35 94.39 -92.69 -30.70
C ILE A 35 94.56 -93.17 -32.15
N GLY A 36 95.01 -92.33 -33.09
CA GLY A 36 95.23 -92.74 -34.49
C GLY A 36 93.93 -92.84 -35.32
N ASN A 37 92.98 -91.93 -35.06
CA ASN A 37 91.72 -91.83 -35.81
C ASN A 37 91.88 -91.14 -37.18
N THR A 38 90.98 -91.45 -38.11
CA THR A 38 90.94 -90.85 -39.46
C THR A 38 90.56 -89.36 -39.41
N ILE A 39 91.16 -88.55 -40.30
CA ILE A 39 90.88 -87.11 -40.49
C ILE A 39 89.37 -86.80 -40.58
N ILE A 40 88.58 -87.76 -41.07
CA ILE A 40 87.11 -87.69 -41.21
C ILE A 40 86.42 -87.42 -39.86
N ASN A 41 86.87 -88.02 -38.76
CA ASN A 41 86.23 -87.84 -37.44
C ASN A 41 86.48 -86.45 -36.85
N VAL A 42 87.67 -85.88 -37.07
CA VAL A 42 88.01 -84.51 -36.64
C VAL A 42 87.15 -83.49 -37.41
N ILE A 43 87.00 -83.68 -38.73
CA ILE A 43 86.13 -82.83 -39.56
C ILE A 43 84.67 -82.90 -39.07
N PHE A 44 84.19 -84.08 -38.68
CA PHE A 44 82.83 -84.27 -38.19
C PHE A 44 82.55 -83.47 -36.90
N HIS A 45 83.45 -83.49 -35.91
CA HIS A 45 83.29 -82.68 -34.69
C HIS A 45 83.45 -81.18 -34.92
N VAL A 46 84.30 -80.76 -35.86
CA VAL A 46 84.37 -79.35 -36.28
C VAL A 46 83.05 -78.90 -36.91
N ILE A 47 82.41 -79.73 -37.73
CA ILE A 47 81.09 -79.43 -38.31
C ILE A 47 80.01 -79.32 -37.22
N ILE A 48 80.02 -80.22 -36.23
CA ILE A 48 79.09 -80.17 -35.08
C ILE A 48 79.29 -78.87 -34.28
N LEU A 49 80.53 -78.51 -33.98
CA LEU A 49 80.85 -77.28 -33.27
C LEU A 49 80.33 -76.04 -34.02
N VAL A 50 80.55 -75.97 -35.33
CA VAL A 50 80.04 -74.88 -36.18
C VAL A 50 78.51 -74.87 -36.21
N ALA A 51 77.87 -76.04 -36.31
CA ALA A 51 76.41 -76.16 -36.30
C ALA A 51 75.80 -75.71 -34.96
N ILE A 52 76.43 -76.04 -33.83
CA ILE A 52 75.99 -75.59 -32.49
C ILE A 52 76.14 -74.08 -32.35
N ILE A 53 77.28 -73.52 -32.75
CA ILE A 53 77.49 -72.05 -32.74
C ILE A 53 76.43 -71.37 -33.63
N PHE A 54 76.16 -71.93 -34.81
CA PHE A 54 75.14 -71.40 -35.72
C PHE A 54 73.72 -71.49 -35.12
N LEU A 55 73.32 -72.64 -34.58
CA LEU A 55 72.00 -72.83 -33.96
C LEU A 55 71.83 -71.98 -32.70
N ALA A 56 72.86 -71.85 -31.88
CA ALA A 56 72.83 -71.02 -30.68
C ALA A 56 72.79 -69.52 -31.03
N THR A 57 73.52 -69.06 -32.04
CA THR A 57 73.43 -67.66 -32.51
C THR A 57 72.10 -67.36 -33.18
N LYS A 58 71.59 -68.28 -34.02
CA LYS A 58 70.24 -68.18 -34.62
C LYS A 58 69.15 -68.23 -33.56
N GLY A 59 69.23 -69.13 -32.59
CA GLY A 59 68.29 -69.27 -31.48
C GLY A 59 68.32 -68.06 -30.55
N SER A 60 69.51 -67.56 -30.20
CA SER A 60 69.66 -66.32 -29.44
C SER A 60 69.05 -65.14 -30.19
N LYS A 61 69.32 -65.02 -31.50
CA LYS A 61 68.76 -63.95 -32.32
C LYS A 61 67.24 -64.06 -32.39
N TYR A 62 66.72 -65.26 -32.61
CA TYR A 62 65.28 -65.55 -32.65
C TYR A 62 64.58 -65.18 -31.34
N LEU A 63 65.11 -65.60 -30.19
CA LEU A 63 64.51 -65.24 -28.89
C LEU A 63 64.59 -63.74 -28.63
N VAL A 64 65.73 -63.11 -28.98
CA VAL A 64 65.88 -61.65 -28.81
C VAL A 64 64.87 -60.90 -29.67
N THR A 65 64.77 -61.19 -30.96
CA THR A 65 63.91 -60.42 -31.88
C THR A 65 62.43 -60.76 -31.75
N ASN A 66 62.09 -62.02 -31.44
CA ASN A 66 60.69 -62.48 -31.48
C ASN A 66 60.05 -62.60 -30.09
N LEU A 67 60.82 -62.57 -29.00
CA LEU A 67 60.28 -62.59 -27.63
C LEU A 67 60.74 -61.38 -26.79
N ILE A 68 62.03 -61.03 -26.81
CA ILE A 68 62.54 -59.97 -25.91
C ILE A 68 62.20 -58.57 -26.42
N ASP A 69 62.51 -58.28 -27.69
CA ASP A 69 62.30 -56.95 -28.26
C ASP A 69 60.81 -56.52 -28.21
N PRO A 70 59.80 -57.39 -28.50
CA PRO A 70 58.38 -57.07 -28.31
C PRO A 70 57.99 -56.81 -26.86
N VAL A 71 58.56 -57.56 -25.90
CA VAL A 71 58.30 -57.33 -24.46
C VAL A 71 58.87 -55.97 -24.02
N ILE A 72 60.04 -55.58 -24.52
CA ILE A 72 60.62 -54.26 -24.27
C ILE A 72 59.74 -53.15 -24.87
N GLU A 73 59.21 -53.36 -26.07
CA GLU A 73 58.26 -52.44 -26.70
C GLU A 73 56.98 -52.28 -25.85
N MET A 74 56.42 -53.38 -25.34
CA MET A 74 55.26 -53.33 -24.46
C MET A 74 55.57 -52.63 -23.13
N ASP A 75 56.74 -52.90 -22.53
CA ASP A 75 57.20 -52.21 -21.32
C ASP A 75 57.31 -50.70 -21.55
N HIS A 76 57.83 -50.26 -22.70
CA HIS A 76 57.87 -48.85 -23.06
C HIS A 76 56.47 -48.25 -23.25
N ALA A 77 55.58 -48.94 -23.94
CA ALA A 77 54.21 -48.50 -24.16
C ALA A 77 53.44 -48.36 -22.84
N VAL A 78 53.52 -49.36 -21.97
CA VAL A 78 52.87 -49.32 -20.65
C VAL A 78 53.49 -48.25 -19.75
N LYS A 79 54.82 -48.04 -19.80
CA LYS A 79 55.47 -46.93 -19.06
C LYS A 79 55.07 -45.56 -19.58
N GLY A 80 54.87 -45.41 -20.89
CA GLY A 80 54.32 -44.19 -21.49
C GLY A 80 52.90 -43.95 -21.00
N LEU A 81 52.06 -44.98 -21.10
CA LEU A 81 50.68 -44.96 -20.60
C LEU A 81 50.59 -44.60 -19.11
N ALA A 82 51.46 -45.18 -18.27
CA ALA A 82 51.52 -44.88 -16.83
C ALA A 82 51.90 -43.42 -16.53
N LYS A 83 52.49 -42.71 -17.49
CA LYS A 83 52.80 -41.27 -17.41
C LYS A 83 51.75 -40.39 -18.10
N GLY A 84 50.66 -40.98 -18.60
CA GLY A 84 49.63 -40.27 -19.38
C GLY A 84 50.02 -40.00 -20.82
N ASP A 85 51.16 -40.52 -21.29
CA ASP A 85 51.54 -40.41 -22.71
C ASP A 85 50.81 -41.47 -23.52
N LEU A 86 49.69 -41.04 -24.10
CA LEU A 86 48.93 -41.88 -25.02
C LEU A 86 49.49 -41.85 -26.43
N SER A 87 50.51 -41.07 -26.78
CA SER A 87 51.03 -40.98 -28.15
C SER A 87 51.85 -42.21 -28.57
N VAL A 88 52.19 -43.09 -27.62
CA VAL A 88 52.97 -44.30 -27.89
C VAL A 88 52.26 -45.23 -28.87
N GLU A 89 53.02 -45.78 -29.82
CA GLU A 89 52.56 -46.74 -30.80
C GLU A 89 53.15 -48.12 -30.51
N VAL A 90 52.28 -49.13 -30.58
CA VAL A 90 52.65 -50.55 -30.49
C VAL A 90 52.55 -51.13 -31.90
N VAL A 91 53.70 -51.43 -32.48
CA VAL A 91 53.88 -51.87 -33.87
C VAL A 91 53.95 -53.41 -33.96
N TYR A 92 54.32 -54.10 -32.88
CA TYR A 92 54.42 -55.57 -32.90
C TYR A 92 53.08 -56.25 -33.25
N GLU A 93 53.13 -57.19 -34.20
CA GLU A 93 51.97 -57.99 -34.65
C GLU A 93 52.38 -59.46 -34.79
N SER A 94 51.61 -60.37 -34.19
CA SER A 94 51.83 -61.81 -34.28
C SER A 94 50.60 -62.58 -33.84
N ASP A 95 50.39 -63.79 -34.35
CA ASP A 95 49.29 -64.68 -33.95
C ASP A 95 49.59 -65.47 -32.66
N ASN A 96 50.32 -64.87 -31.71
CA ASN A 96 50.73 -65.50 -30.45
C ASN A 96 50.28 -64.67 -29.23
N GLU A 97 50.64 -65.11 -28.02
CA GLU A 97 50.27 -64.45 -26.78
C GLU A 97 50.87 -63.03 -26.66
N LEU A 98 52.05 -62.79 -27.21
CA LEU A 98 52.66 -61.45 -27.24
C LEU A 98 51.92 -60.53 -28.21
N GLY A 99 51.40 -61.06 -29.33
CA GLY A 99 50.56 -60.31 -30.23
C GLY A 99 49.19 -59.97 -29.62
N THR A 100 48.59 -60.92 -28.91
CA THR A 100 47.35 -60.68 -28.13
C THR A 100 47.56 -59.62 -27.05
N LEU A 101 48.73 -59.62 -26.39
CA LEU A 101 49.11 -58.58 -25.43
C LEU A 101 49.30 -57.22 -26.12
N ALA A 102 49.98 -57.18 -27.26
CA ALA A 102 50.15 -55.98 -28.07
C ALA A 102 48.81 -55.40 -28.52
N ASP A 103 47.86 -56.24 -28.96
CA ASP A 103 46.50 -55.84 -29.28
C ASP A 103 45.74 -55.28 -28.08
N SER A 104 45.87 -55.90 -26.91
CA SER A 104 45.23 -55.42 -25.68
C SER A 104 45.76 -54.04 -25.27
N VAL A 105 47.08 -53.82 -25.38
CA VAL A 105 47.71 -52.51 -25.14
C VAL A 105 47.24 -51.48 -26.19
N ARG A 106 47.21 -51.84 -27.48
CA ARG A 106 46.68 -50.97 -28.56
C ARG A 106 45.23 -50.56 -28.31
N GLN A 107 44.36 -51.51 -27.97
CA GLN A 107 42.94 -51.24 -27.69
C GLN A 107 42.79 -50.33 -26.47
N THR A 108 43.58 -50.54 -25.41
CA THR A 108 43.59 -49.68 -24.23
C THR A 108 43.99 -48.24 -24.58
N ILE A 109 45.08 -48.07 -25.33
CA ILE A 109 45.53 -46.74 -25.80
C ILE A 109 44.45 -46.09 -26.67
N LYS A 110 43.85 -46.83 -27.60
CA LYS A 110 42.79 -46.32 -28.49
C LYS A 110 41.56 -45.87 -27.70
N MET A 111 41.11 -46.67 -26.73
CA MET A 111 40.00 -46.34 -25.84
C MET A 111 40.29 -45.07 -25.03
N LEU A 112 41.45 -44.99 -24.39
CA LEU A 112 41.83 -43.82 -23.59
C LEU A 112 41.98 -42.55 -24.43
N ARG A 113 42.52 -42.65 -25.66
CA ARG A 113 42.57 -41.53 -26.60
C ARG A 113 41.17 -41.05 -26.98
N ALA A 114 40.25 -41.98 -27.24
CA ALA A 114 38.87 -41.68 -27.56
C ALA A 114 38.15 -40.98 -26.40
N LEU A 115 38.32 -41.49 -25.17
CA LEU A 115 37.79 -40.89 -23.94
C LEU A 115 38.32 -39.47 -23.72
N LEU A 116 39.64 -39.27 -23.80
CA LEU A 116 40.22 -37.93 -23.61
C LEU A 116 39.77 -36.95 -24.68
N LYS A 117 39.66 -37.39 -25.94
CA LYS A 117 39.18 -36.53 -27.03
C LYS A 117 37.74 -36.09 -26.79
N ASP A 118 36.87 -37.03 -26.43
CA ASP A 118 35.45 -36.76 -26.19
C ASP A 118 35.24 -35.86 -24.96
N LEU A 119 35.93 -36.16 -23.85
CA LEU A 119 35.90 -35.33 -22.64
C LEU A 119 36.43 -33.91 -22.92
N SER A 120 37.53 -33.78 -23.67
CA SER A 120 38.07 -32.48 -24.05
C SER A 120 37.09 -31.66 -24.88
N MET A 121 36.35 -32.29 -25.79
CA MET A 121 35.33 -31.63 -26.59
C MET A 121 34.17 -31.14 -25.72
N ILE A 122 33.68 -31.99 -24.80
CA ILE A 122 32.61 -31.60 -23.87
C ILE A 122 33.05 -30.45 -22.96
N LEU A 123 34.27 -30.50 -22.41
CA LEU A 123 34.81 -29.44 -21.57
C LEU A 123 35.00 -28.13 -22.33
N GLN A 124 35.45 -28.19 -23.58
CA GLN A 124 35.59 -27.00 -24.43
C GLN A 124 34.22 -26.38 -24.72
N ALA A 125 33.21 -27.19 -25.07
CA ALA A 125 31.86 -26.69 -25.23
C ALA A 125 31.31 -26.06 -23.94
N PHE A 126 31.65 -26.62 -22.78
CA PHE A 126 31.26 -26.07 -21.48
C PHE A 126 31.91 -24.71 -21.21
N GLU A 127 33.20 -24.54 -21.54
CA GLU A 127 33.91 -23.25 -21.46
C GLU A 127 33.29 -22.19 -22.37
N GLU A 128 32.82 -22.59 -23.55
CA GLU A 128 32.14 -21.73 -24.52
C GLU A 128 30.66 -21.46 -24.15
N GLY A 129 30.17 -22.02 -23.04
CA GLY A 129 28.80 -21.85 -22.55
C GLY A 129 27.75 -22.74 -23.24
N ASN A 130 28.19 -23.73 -24.02
CA ASN A 130 27.29 -24.72 -24.63
C ASN A 130 27.07 -25.92 -23.70
N PHE A 131 25.98 -25.86 -22.94
CA PHE A 131 25.54 -26.94 -22.05
C PHE A 131 24.62 -27.95 -22.76
N ASN A 132 24.30 -27.76 -24.04
CA ASN A 132 23.57 -28.74 -24.84
C ASN A 132 24.49 -29.79 -25.50
N VAL A 133 25.80 -29.74 -25.21
CA VAL A 133 26.78 -30.69 -25.72
C VAL A 133 26.48 -32.12 -25.26
N LYS A 134 26.71 -33.08 -26.16
CA LYS A 134 26.54 -34.53 -25.92
C LYS A 134 27.84 -35.24 -26.34
N SER A 135 28.16 -36.33 -25.65
CA SER A 135 29.28 -37.22 -26.03
C SER A 135 29.11 -37.70 -27.47
N GLU A 136 30.15 -37.53 -28.29
CA GLU A 136 30.24 -38.08 -29.64
C GLU A 136 30.62 -39.57 -29.62
N ASN A 137 31.26 -40.04 -28.54
CA ASN A 137 31.70 -41.43 -28.43
C ASN A 137 31.28 -42.11 -27.11
N PRO A 138 29.97 -42.26 -26.85
CA PRO A 138 29.47 -42.85 -25.61
C PRO A 138 29.91 -44.31 -25.43
N GLU A 139 30.13 -45.01 -26.53
CA GLU A 139 30.59 -46.41 -26.54
C GLU A 139 32.03 -46.58 -26.01
N ALA A 140 32.84 -45.51 -25.98
CA ALA A 140 34.19 -45.57 -25.41
C ALA A 140 34.20 -45.63 -23.87
N TYR A 141 33.10 -45.24 -23.22
CA TYR A 141 32.95 -45.21 -21.76
C TYR A 141 32.49 -46.56 -21.23
N ILE A 142 33.39 -47.54 -21.23
CA ILE A 142 33.15 -48.90 -20.75
C ILE A 142 33.69 -49.13 -19.34
N GLY A 143 33.13 -50.13 -18.64
CA GLY A 143 33.57 -50.50 -17.29
C GLY A 143 33.43 -49.33 -16.32
N ASP A 144 34.47 -49.03 -15.56
CA ASP A 144 34.46 -47.94 -14.56
C ASP A 144 34.33 -46.54 -15.19
N PHE A 145 34.55 -46.39 -16.50
CA PHE A 145 34.40 -45.09 -17.18
C PHE A 145 32.95 -44.76 -17.53
N SER A 146 32.01 -45.71 -17.51
CA SER A 146 30.60 -45.41 -17.78
C SER A 146 30.00 -44.46 -16.74
N GLY A 147 30.37 -44.65 -15.47
CA GLY A 147 29.95 -43.78 -14.37
C GLY A 147 30.44 -42.34 -14.53
N LEU A 148 31.64 -42.15 -15.09
CA LEU A 148 32.17 -40.80 -15.36
C LEU A 148 31.30 -40.04 -16.37
N LEU A 149 30.85 -40.70 -17.44
CA LEU A 149 29.96 -40.08 -18.42
C LEU A 149 28.60 -39.75 -17.80
N GLU A 150 28.06 -40.63 -16.96
CA GLU A 150 26.80 -40.37 -16.25
C GLU A 150 26.90 -39.16 -15.31
N GLU A 151 27.98 -39.05 -14.53
CA GLU A 151 28.22 -37.91 -13.65
C GLU A 151 28.37 -36.60 -14.43
N LEU A 152 29.10 -36.63 -15.55
CA LEU A 152 29.24 -35.49 -16.45
C LEU A 152 27.88 -35.04 -17.02
N ILE A 153 27.05 -35.98 -17.46
CA ILE A 153 25.70 -35.70 -17.94
C ILE A 153 24.83 -35.08 -16.85
N LYS A 154 24.88 -35.63 -15.62
CA LYS A 154 24.14 -35.10 -14.47
C LYS A 154 24.56 -33.67 -14.14
N MET A 155 25.87 -33.39 -14.15
CA MET A 155 26.40 -32.05 -13.93
C MET A 155 25.86 -31.06 -14.97
N VAL A 156 25.97 -31.38 -16.25
CA VAL A 156 25.48 -30.52 -17.35
C VAL A 156 23.97 -30.25 -17.26
N LYS A 157 23.18 -31.28 -16.92
CA LYS A 157 21.75 -31.15 -16.67
C LYS A 157 21.46 -30.22 -15.49
N GLY A 158 22.14 -30.43 -14.35
CA GLY A 158 21.96 -29.60 -13.16
C GLY A 158 22.31 -28.12 -13.39
N PHE A 159 23.36 -27.82 -14.16
CA PHE A 159 23.68 -26.45 -14.58
C PHE A 159 22.58 -25.86 -15.46
N SER A 160 22.08 -26.62 -16.44
CA SER A 160 21.00 -26.18 -17.33
C SER A 160 19.70 -25.91 -16.58
N GLU A 161 19.32 -26.78 -15.65
CA GLU A 161 18.14 -26.61 -14.78
C GLU A 161 18.29 -25.37 -13.89
N THR A 162 19.46 -25.17 -13.29
CA THR A 162 19.73 -23.98 -12.46
C THR A 162 19.63 -22.70 -13.26
N MET A 163 20.21 -22.65 -14.46
CA MET A 163 20.15 -21.48 -15.35
C MET A 163 18.72 -21.20 -15.82
N ARG A 164 17.94 -22.24 -16.12
CA ARG A 164 16.51 -22.09 -16.44
C ARG A 164 15.73 -21.51 -15.26
N GLY A 165 16.00 -21.96 -14.04
CA GLY A 165 15.39 -21.39 -12.84
C GLY A 165 15.75 -19.91 -12.64
N ILE A 166 16.98 -19.50 -12.98
CA ILE A 166 17.40 -18.09 -12.95
C ILE A 166 16.65 -17.28 -14.02
N ASP A 167 16.51 -17.81 -15.25
CA ASP A 167 15.76 -17.17 -16.34
C ASP A 167 14.28 -16.95 -15.97
N GLU A 168 13.63 -17.99 -15.44
CA GLU A 168 12.24 -17.92 -14.97
C GLU A 168 12.07 -16.91 -13.82
N ALA A 169 12.99 -16.90 -12.84
CA ALA A 169 12.96 -15.94 -11.75
C ALA A 169 13.18 -14.50 -12.24
N ALA A 170 14.08 -14.29 -13.20
CA ALA A 170 14.30 -12.99 -13.82
C ALA A 170 13.04 -12.51 -14.57
N ASP A 171 12.36 -13.39 -15.30
CA ASP A 171 11.11 -13.06 -16.00
C ASP A 171 10.02 -12.63 -15.02
N GLN A 172 9.85 -13.36 -13.90
CA GLN A 172 8.91 -13.00 -12.83
C GLN A 172 9.25 -11.66 -12.18
N VAL A 173 10.53 -11.37 -11.90
CA VAL A 173 10.96 -10.08 -11.37
C VAL A 173 10.68 -8.96 -12.37
N SER A 174 10.91 -9.19 -13.67
CA SER A 174 10.64 -8.19 -14.71
C SER A 174 9.16 -7.83 -14.77
N VAL A 175 8.28 -8.84 -14.83
CA VAL A 175 6.82 -8.65 -14.85
C VAL A 175 6.34 -7.95 -13.57
N GLY A 176 6.73 -8.47 -12.40
CA GLY A 176 6.32 -7.90 -11.12
C GLY A 176 6.81 -6.47 -10.91
N SER A 177 7.99 -6.14 -11.42
CA SER A 177 8.51 -4.77 -11.37
C SER A 177 7.73 -3.83 -12.29
N ASN A 178 7.36 -4.27 -13.49
CA ASN A 178 6.55 -3.46 -14.39
C ASN A 178 5.15 -3.18 -13.82
N ASP A 179 4.52 -4.19 -13.20
CA ASP A 179 3.22 -4.03 -12.52
C ASP A 179 3.33 -3.08 -11.32
N LEU A 180 4.43 -3.16 -10.56
CA LEU A 180 4.68 -2.27 -9.43
C LEU A 180 4.93 -0.82 -9.89
N ALA A 181 5.62 -0.61 -11.02
CA ALA A 181 5.81 0.72 -11.61
C ALA A 181 4.46 1.33 -12.05
N MET A 182 3.61 0.53 -12.71
CA MET A 182 2.28 0.96 -13.13
C MET A 182 1.40 1.32 -11.93
N SER A 183 1.35 0.45 -10.91
CA SER A 183 0.60 0.68 -9.67
C SER A 183 1.08 1.94 -8.93
N SER A 184 2.39 2.18 -8.94
CA SER A 184 2.97 3.38 -8.35
C SER A 184 2.57 4.64 -9.12
N GLN A 185 2.52 4.58 -10.45
CA GLN A 185 2.08 5.71 -11.26
C GLN A 185 0.59 6.02 -11.06
N GLU A 186 -0.26 5.00 -10.92
CA GLU A 186 -1.65 5.16 -10.51
C GLU A 186 -1.78 5.78 -9.12
N LEU A 187 -0.93 5.38 -8.16
CA LEU A 187 -0.89 5.96 -6.82
C LEU A 187 -0.50 7.44 -6.85
N ALA A 188 0.49 7.82 -7.66
CA ALA A 188 0.91 9.22 -7.83
C ALA A 188 -0.22 10.07 -8.45
N GLN A 189 -0.93 9.53 -9.44
CA GLN A 189 -2.10 10.20 -10.02
C GLN A 189 -3.22 10.34 -8.97
N GLY A 190 -3.51 9.28 -8.22
CA GLY A 190 -4.49 9.31 -7.14
C GLY A 190 -4.14 10.31 -6.04
N ALA A 191 -2.86 10.44 -5.69
CA ALA A 191 -2.38 11.47 -4.77
C ALA A 191 -2.60 12.89 -5.33
N THR A 192 -2.36 13.10 -6.62
CA THR A 192 -2.63 14.38 -7.29
C THR A 192 -4.13 14.74 -7.26
N ASP A 193 -5.00 13.77 -7.55
CA ASP A 193 -6.45 13.96 -7.51
C ASP A 193 -6.95 14.23 -6.08
N GLN A 194 -6.37 13.55 -5.08
CA GLN A 194 -6.63 13.82 -3.67
C GLN A 194 -6.19 15.24 -3.27
N ALA A 195 -5.03 15.70 -3.73
CA ALA A 195 -4.57 17.07 -3.47
C ALA A 195 -5.55 18.11 -4.02
N ALA A 196 -6.06 17.91 -5.25
CA ALA A 196 -7.06 18.77 -5.85
C ALA A 196 -8.37 18.79 -5.03
N SER A 197 -8.82 17.61 -4.59
CA SER A 197 -10.02 17.47 -3.76
C SER A 197 -9.87 18.18 -2.41
N ILE A 198 -8.69 18.13 -1.79
CA ILE A 198 -8.39 18.84 -0.54
C ILE A 198 -8.44 20.35 -0.74
N GLN A 199 -7.92 20.86 -1.86
CA GLN A 199 -8.00 22.30 -2.18
C GLN A 199 -9.45 22.78 -2.30
N GLU A 200 -10.32 22.00 -2.94
CA GLU A 200 -11.75 22.32 -3.04
C GLU A 200 -12.44 22.30 -1.66
N LEU A 201 -12.13 21.29 -0.85
CA LEU A 201 -12.66 21.19 0.52
C LEU A 201 -12.19 22.33 1.42
N LEU A 202 -10.94 22.79 1.28
CA LEU A 202 -10.42 23.97 1.99
C LEU A 202 -11.18 25.24 1.60
N ALA A 203 -11.54 25.39 0.32
CA ALA A 203 -12.38 26.50 -0.13
C ALA A 203 -13.77 26.45 0.52
N THR A 204 -14.40 25.26 0.56
CA THR A 204 -15.68 25.07 1.27
C THR A 204 -15.56 25.36 2.76
N VAL A 205 -14.48 24.94 3.43
CA VAL A 205 -14.22 25.24 4.84
C VAL A 205 -14.08 26.74 5.08
N THR A 206 -13.41 27.45 4.18
CA THR A 206 -13.27 28.91 4.26
C THR A 206 -14.64 29.59 4.14
N GLU A 207 -15.48 29.14 3.23
CA GLU A 207 -16.86 29.63 3.08
C GLU A 207 -17.70 29.38 4.34
N VAL A 208 -17.66 28.16 4.88
CA VAL A 208 -18.36 27.81 6.13
C VAL A 208 -17.85 28.65 7.30
N THR A 209 -16.54 28.91 7.37
CA THR A 209 -15.95 29.81 8.39
C THR A 209 -16.54 31.21 8.30
N SER A 210 -16.63 31.75 7.09
CA SER A 210 -17.25 33.06 6.84
C SER A 210 -18.71 33.07 7.28
N GLN A 211 -19.48 32.02 6.96
CA GLN A 211 -20.89 31.91 7.34
C GLN A 211 -21.08 31.83 8.87
N VAL A 212 -20.19 31.13 9.58
CA VAL A 212 -20.23 31.06 11.06
C VAL A 212 -19.96 32.43 11.68
N LEU A 213 -19.01 33.19 11.14
CA LEU A 213 -18.72 34.57 11.58
C LEU A 213 -19.91 35.50 11.33
N GLU A 214 -20.54 35.40 10.16
CA GLU A 214 -21.74 36.17 9.82
C GLU A 214 -22.93 35.82 10.73
N ASN A 215 -23.14 34.52 11.01
CA ASN A 215 -24.16 34.07 11.94
C ASN A 215 -23.93 34.65 13.33
N THR A 216 -22.69 34.63 13.82
CA THR A 216 -22.34 35.20 15.14
C THR A 216 -22.67 36.69 15.19
N LYS A 217 -22.27 37.46 14.17
CA LYS A 217 -22.58 38.90 14.07
C LYS A 217 -24.09 39.17 14.02
N THR A 218 -24.82 38.41 13.20
CA THR A 218 -26.27 38.57 13.05
C THR A 218 -27.01 38.21 14.35
N THR A 219 -26.51 37.21 15.07
CA THR A 219 -27.02 36.79 16.38
C THR A 219 -26.81 37.88 17.43
N ASP A 220 -25.63 38.51 17.47
CA ASP A 220 -25.38 39.65 18.36
C ASP A 220 -26.30 40.85 18.05
N MET A 221 -26.53 41.14 16.77
CA MET A 221 -27.49 42.19 16.38
C MET A 221 -28.94 41.84 16.79
N ALA A 222 -29.35 40.59 16.62
CA ALA A 222 -30.67 40.12 17.04
C ALA A 222 -30.85 40.21 18.57
N HIS A 223 -29.82 39.86 19.33
CA HIS A 223 -29.80 39.99 20.79
C HIS A 223 -30.05 41.44 21.22
N ASP A 224 -29.30 42.38 20.65
CA ASP A 224 -29.40 43.80 21.01
C ASP A 224 -30.76 44.40 20.62
N ASN A 225 -31.29 44.01 19.45
CA ASN A 225 -32.63 44.41 19.02
C ASN A 225 -33.72 43.88 19.95
N ALA A 226 -33.68 42.59 20.31
CA ALA A 226 -34.65 41.99 21.23
C ALA A 226 -34.62 42.69 22.59
N LYS A 227 -33.42 42.97 23.12
CA LYS A 227 -33.24 43.72 24.37
C LYS A 227 -33.81 45.15 24.29
N SER A 228 -33.58 45.85 23.17
CA SER A 228 -34.14 47.20 22.96
C SER A 228 -35.66 47.18 22.88
N ILE A 229 -36.26 46.21 22.19
CA ILE A 229 -37.72 46.06 22.08
C ILE A 229 -38.32 45.71 23.45
N GLY A 230 -37.71 44.79 24.19
CA GLY A 230 -38.11 44.44 25.56
C GLY A 230 -38.13 45.67 26.48
N ALA A 231 -37.08 46.48 26.46
CA ALA A 231 -37.03 47.73 27.23
C ALA A 231 -38.14 48.72 26.84
N GLN A 232 -38.41 48.87 25.54
CA GLN A 232 -39.48 49.76 25.05
C GLN A 232 -40.89 49.26 25.43
N ALA A 233 -41.11 47.95 25.39
CA ALA A 233 -42.35 47.33 25.86
C ALA A 233 -42.54 47.55 27.37
N GLN A 234 -41.48 47.46 28.17
CA GLN A 234 -41.49 47.73 29.61
C GLN A 234 -41.88 49.19 29.93
N ILE A 235 -41.30 50.16 29.19
CA ILE A 235 -41.70 51.58 29.30
C ILE A 235 -43.18 51.75 28.93
N SER A 236 -43.63 51.09 27.87
CA SER A 236 -45.02 51.17 27.41
C SER A 236 -45.99 50.57 28.44
N GLN A 237 -45.59 49.48 29.11
CA GLN A 237 -46.35 48.87 30.20
C GLN A 237 -46.48 49.83 31.39
N GLN A 238 -45.40 50.52 31.77
CA GLN A 238 -45.45 51.55 32.82
C GLN A 238 -46.42 52.67 32.44
N LYS A 239 -46.44 53.11 31.18
CA LYS A 239 -47.38 54.13 30.69
C LYS A 239 -48.83 53.65 30.67
N MET A 240 -49.09 52.37 30.38
CA MET A 240 -50.44 51.82 30.53
C MET A 240 -50.88 51.81 32.00
N GLY A 241 -49.98 51.52 32.95
CA GLY A 241 -50.28 51.63 34.37
C GLY A 241 -50.65 53.06 34.80
N GLU A 242 -49.95 54.08 34.28
CA GLU A 242 -50.32 55.49 34.47
C GLU A 242 -51.71 55.79 33.88
N LEU A 243 -52.01 55.26 32.68
CA LEU A 243 -53.29 55.46 32.00
C LEU A 243 -54.47 54.80 32.74
N THR A 244 -54.30 53.57 33.24
CA THR A 244 -55.31 52.87 34.04
C THR A 244 -55.67 53.68 35.28
N LYS A 245 -54.67 54.23 35.98
CA LYS A 245 -54.88 55.08 37.16
C LYS A 245 -55.63 56.38 36.81
N ALA A 246 -55.34 56.96 35.65
CA ALA A 246 -56.07 58.13 35.16
C ALA A 246 -57.54 57.79 34.86
N MET A 247 -57.83 56.65 34.24
CA MET A 247 -59.21 56.19 34.00
C MET A 247 -59.96 55.93 35.30
N GLU A 248 -59.32 55.35 36.30
CA GLU A 248 -59.91 55.15 37.63
C GLU A 248 -60.26 56.49 38.30
N THR A 249 -59.39 57.49 38.20
CA THR A 249 -59.65 58.86 38.70
C THR A 249 -60.81 59.52 37.94
N ILE A 250 -60.89 59.37 36.62
CA ILE A 250 -62.00 59.90 35.82
C ILE A 250 -63.32 59.21 36.20
N LYS A 251 -63.29 57.89 36.45
CA LYS A 251 -64.47 57.12 36.88
C LYS A 251 -64.98 57.61 38.24
N GLU A 252 -64.09 57.79 39.21
CA GLU A 252 -64.41 58.30 40.55
C GLU A 252 -65.03 59.70 40.48
N THR A 253 -64.36 60.64 39.81
CA THR A 253 -64.85 62.02 39.65
C THR A 253 -66.16 62.10 38.85
N SER A 254 -66.36 61.25 37.84
CA SER A 254 -67.64 61.16 37.12
C SER A 254 -68.76 60.65 38.02
N GLY A 255 -68.47 59.70 38.92
CA GLY A 255 -69.41 59.23 39.93
C GLY A 255 -69.81 60.32 40.92
N GLU A 256 -68.84 61.13 41.39
CA GLU A 256 -69.12 62.30 42.23
C GLU A 256 -70.02 63.33 41.51
N ILE A 257 -69.74 63.63 40.24
CA ILE A 257 -70.60 64.51 39.43
C ILE A 257 -72.01 63.92 39.29
N GLY A 258 -72.12 62.60 39.11
CA GLY A 258 -73.40 61.89 39.08
C GLY A 258 -74.23 62.13 40.35
N ASN A 259 -73.61 62.05 41.53
CA ASN A 259 -74.26 62.34 42.81
C ASN A 259 -74.73 63.81 42.89
N ILE A 260 -73.89 64.76 42.47
CA ILE A 260 -74.26 66.19 42.44
C ILE A 260 -75.47 66.42 41.53
N ILE A 261 -75.57 65.73 40.40
CA ILE A 261 -76.73 65.86 39.49
C ILE A 261 -78.01 65.32 40.14
N VAL A 262 -77.92 64.25 40.93
CA VAL A 262 -79.05 63.73 41.71
C VAL A 262 -79.51 64.77 42.75
N ASP A 263 -78.58 65.41 43.44
CA ASP A 263 -78.92 66.49 44.39
C ASP A 263 -79.60 67.68 43.67
N ILE A 264 -79.13 68.05 42.47
CA ILE A 264 -79.76 69.11 41.65
C ILE A 264 -81.18 68.72 41.23
N GLU A 265 -81.40 67.46 40.83
CA GLU A 265 -82.73 66.94 40.48
C GLU A 265 -83.68 67.02 41.69
N GLU A 266 -83.18 66.67 42.89
CA GLU A 266 -83.95 66.77 44.13
C GLU A 266 -84.30 68.23 44.47
N ILE A 267 -83.33 69.15 44.39
CA ILE A 267 -83.54 70.59 44.61
C ILE A 267 -84.57 71.14 43.61
N ALA A 268 -84.48 70.76 42.34
CA ALA A 268 -85.43 71.16 41.30
C ALA A 268 -86.84 70.64 41.61
N SER A 269 -86.99 69.38 42.03
CA SER A 269 -88.27 68.79 42.44
C SER A 269 -88.87 69.48 43.67
N GLN A 270 -88.05 69.75 44.70
CA GLN A 270 -88.48 70.51 45.88
C GLN A 270 -88.91 71.93 45.51
N THR A 271 -88.17 72.61 44.62
CA THR A 271 -88.50 73.96 44.13
C THR A 271 -89.81 73.96 43.34
N ASN A 272 -90.05 72.93 42.53
CA ASN A 272 -91.31 72.73 41.81
C ASN A 272 -92.49 72.60 42.78
N LEU A 273 -92.37 71.78 43.84
CA LEU A 273 -93.38 71.64 44.89
C LEU A 273 -93.62 72.93 45.68
N LEU A 274 -92.56 73.65 46.04
CA LEU A 274 -92.63 74.96 46.70
C LEU A 274 -93.36 75.99 45.84
N SER A 275 -93.03 76.05 44.54
CA SER A 275 -93.66 76.96 43.59
C SER A 275 -95.14 76.62 43.35
N LEU A 276 -95.51 75.34 43.35
CA LEU A 276 -96.90 74.90 43.26
C LEU A 276 -97.70 75.33 44.50
N ASN A 277 -97.14 75.15 45.69
CA ASN A 277 -97.75 75.63 46.93
C ASN A 277 -97.92 77.16 46.93
N ALA A 278 -96.93 77.90 46.43
CA ALA A 278 -97.01 79.35 46.27
C ALA A 278 -98.08 79.78 45.23
N ALA A 279 -98.21 79.05 44.12
CA ALA A 279 -99.24 79.29 43.12
C ALA A 279 -100.65 79.03 43.67
N ILE A 280 -100.82 77.98 44.48
CA ILE A 280 -102.08 77.66 45.18
C ILE A 280 -102.45 78.79 46.16
N GLU A 281 -101.51 79.25 46.99
CA GLU A 281 -101.78 80.30 47.98
C GLU A 281 -102.02 81.67 47.31
N ALA A 282 -101.33 81.94 46.19
CA ALA A 282 -101.59 83.11 45.36
C ALA A 282 -102.99 83.08 44.71
N ALA A 283 -103.46 81.90 44.25
CA ALA A 283 -104.83 81.73 43.77
C ALA A 283 -105.87 81.92 44.89
N ARG A 284 -105.53 81.51 46.13
CA ARG A 284 -106.35 81.69 47.33
C ARG A 284 -106.51 83.16 47.74
N ALA A 285 -105.52 84.01 47.44
CA ALA A 285 -105.52 85.45 47.70
C ALA A 285 -106.31 86.29 46.66
N GLY A 286 -106.85 85.68 45.60
CA GLY A 286 -107.72 86.34 44.62
C GLY A 286 -107.02 87.44 43.79
N GLU A 287 -107.67 88.59 43.59
CA GLU A 287 -107.13 89.71 42.78
C GLU A 287 -105.79 90.26 43.31
N ALA A 288 -105.55 90.21 44.62
CA ALA A 288 -104.29 90.68 45.24
C ALA A 288 -103.10 89.75 44.98
N GLY A 289 -103.34 88.48 44.61
CA GLY A 289 -102.32 87.44 44.40
C GLY A 289 -101.86 87.26 42.95
N LYS A 290 -102.49 87.93 41.97
CA LYS A 290 -102.20 87.72 40.53
C LYS A 290 -100.73 87.88 40.15
N GLY A 291 -100.03 88.89 40.69
CA GLY A 291 -98.60 89.08 40.44
C GLY A 291 -97.73 87.96 41.00
N PHE A 292 -98.05 87.47 42.20
CA PHE A 292 -97.37 86.34 42.83
C PHE A 292 -97.65 85.02 42.11
N ALA A 293 -98.86 84.82 41.58
CA ALA A 293 -99.21 83.63 40.80
C ALA A 293 -98.36 83.51 39.53
N VAL A 294 -98.11 84.62 38.82
CA VAL A 294 -97.25 84.63 37.62
C VAL A 294 -95.81 84.29 37.97
N VAL A 295 -95.27 84.86 39.05
CA VAL A 295 -93.90 84.55 39.51
C VAL A 295 -93.79 83.08 39.94
N ALA A 296 -94.78 82.57 40.67
CA ALA A 296 -94.82 81.17 41.10
C ALA A 296 -94.83 80.20 39.89
N ASP A 297 -95.63 80.49 38.85
CA ASP A 297 -95.68 79.64 37.65
C ASP A 297 -94.40 79.73 36.78
N GLN A 298 -93.72 80.89 36.78
CA GLN A 298 -92.38 81.01 36.18
C GLN A 298 -91.33 80.21 36.94
N ILE A 299 -91.32 80.27 38.28
CA ILE A 299 -90.43 79.46 39.13
C ILE A 299 -90.70 77.97 38.90
N ARG A 300 -91.98 77.57 38.80
CA ARG A 300 -92.40 76.20 38.50
C ARG A 300 -91.82 75.70 37.18
N LYS A 301 -91.92 76.52 36.13
CA LYS A 301 -91.37 76.20 34.81
C LYS A 301 -89.84 76.11 34.82
N LEU A 302 -89.14 77.03 35.49
CA LEU A 302 -87.69 76.96 35.68
C LEU A 302 -87.28 75.69 36.45
N ALA A 303 -88.04 75.29 37.46
CA ALA A 303 -87.77 74.08 38.22
C ALA A 303 -87.98 72.81 37.38
N GLU A 304 -89.03 72.76 36.55
CA GLU A 304 -89.28 71.67 35.61
C GLU A 304 -88.17 71.57 34.53
N ASP A 305 -87.75 72.71 33.96
CA ASP A 305 -86.64 72.79 33.00
C ASP A 305 -85.30 72.37 33.65
N SER A 306 -85.07 72.76 34.91
CA SER A 306 -83.88 72.36 35.68
C SER A 306 -83.87 70.86 35.97
N ALA A 307 -85.01 70.26 36.32
CA ALA A 307 -85.14 68.82 36.53
C ALA A 307 -84.88 68.04 35.22
N ASN A 308 -85.46 68.50 34.09
CA ASN A 308 -85.21 67.89 32.78
C ASN A 308 -83.73 67.98 32.35
N SER A 309 -83.08 69.12 32.65
CA SER A 309 -81.65 69.31 32.40
C SER A 309 -80.78 68.40 33.29
N ALA A 310 -81.17 68.20 34.55
CA ALA A 310 -80.51 67.27 35.46
C ALA A 310 -80.63 65.82 34.97
N ILE A 311 -81.83 65.37 34.58
CA ILE A 311 -82.06 64.03 34.01
C ILE A 311 -81.20 63.81 32.75
N THR A 312 -81.15 64.80 31.86
CA THR A 312 -80.33 64.73 30.64
C THR A 312 -78.84 64.64 30.99
N SER A 313 -78.37 65.45 31.94
CA SER A 313 -76.97 65.44 32.40
C SER A 313 -76.61 64.11 33.07
N LYS A 314 -77.52 63.54 33.86
CA LYS A 314 -77.36 62.23 34.49
C LYS A 314 -77.15 61.13 33.45
N SER A 315 -77.99 61.10 32.41
CA SER A 315 -77.85 60.17 31.28
C SER A 315 -76.49 60.31 30.57
N LEU A 316 -76.00 61.53 30.38
CA LEU A 316 -74.68 61.78 29.80
C LEU A 316 -73.55 61.28 30.72
N ILE A 317 -73.65 61.50 32.05
CA ILE A 317 -72.68 61.00 33.03
C ILE A 317 -72.68 59.49 33.11
N ASP A 318 -73.85 58.83 33.14
CA ASP A 318 -73.95 57.37 33.14
C ASP A 318 -73.28 56.78 31.89
N LYS A 319 -73.47 57.43 30.73
CA LYS A 319 -72.78 57.06 29.49
C LYS A 319 -71.27 57.28 29.58
N SER A 320 -70.81 58.39 30.15
CA SER A 320 -69.40 58.66 30.37
C SER A 320 -68.75 57.62 31.30
N ILE A 321 -69.39 57.23 32.39
CA ILE A 321 -68.92 56.17 33.30
C ILE A 321 -68.78 54.85 32.55
N SER A 322 -69.76 54.49 31.72
CA SER A 322 -69.72 53.29 30.90
C SER A 322 -68.55 53.29 29.89
N GLU A 323 -68.31 54.41 29.19
CA GLU A 323 -67.18 54.52 28.26
C GLU A 323 -65.82 54.50 28.98
N VAL A 324 -65.72 55.10 30.16
CA VAL A 324 -64.49 55.05 30.98
C VAL A 324 -64.22 53.63 31.48
N GLN A 325 -65.27 52.90 31.90
CA GLN A 325 -65.15 51.49 32.27
C GLN A 325 -64.63 50.66 31.10
N ARG A 326 -65.21 50.83 29.91
CA ARG A 326 -64.73 50.18 28.68
C ARG A 326 -63.28 50.57 28.34
N GLY A 327 -62.91 51.83 28.53
CA GLY A 327 -61.54 52.32 28.34
C GLY A 327 -60.55 51.68 29.32
N SER A 328 -60.96 51.49 30.58
CA SER A 328 -60.16 50.80 31.60
C SER A 328 -59.89 49.34 31.21
N GLU A 329 -60.93 48.62 30.77
CA GLU A 329 -60.80 47.22 30.32
C GLU A 329 -59.85 47.08 29.13
N ILE A 330 -59.95 47.97 28.14
CA ILE A 330 -59.04 47.99 26.98
C ILE A 330 -57.59 48.26 27.42
N THR A 331 -57.39 49.18 28.36
CA THR A 331 -56.07 49.54 28.87
C THR A 331 -55.43 48.37 29.62
N GLU A 332 -56.22 47.65 30.42
CA GLU A 332 -55.76 46.46 31.16
C GLU A 332 -55.38 45.31 30.21
N GLN A 333 -56.20 45.01 29.21
CA GLN A 333 -55.88 44.03 28.16
C GLN A 333 -54.62 44.42 27.37
N THR A 334 -54.42 45.71 27.13
CA THR A 334 -53.22 46.23 26.45
C THR A 334 -51.98 46.07 27.33
N ALA A 335 -52.10 46.32 28.64
CA ALA A 335 -51.01 46.13 29.59
C ALA A 335 -50.59 44.66 29.71
N GLU A 336 -51.55 43.73 29.73
CA GLU A 336 -51.30 42.29 29.69
C GLU A 336 -50.60 41.87 28.39
N SER A 337 -51.06 42.38 27.25
CA SER A 337 -50.43 42.12 25.95
C SER A 337 -48.97 42.59 25.90
N LEU A 338 -48.68 43.76 26.48
CA LEU A 338 -47.31 44.26 26.60
C LEU A 338 -46.44 43.40 27.53
N ASN A 339 -47.03 42.85 28.59
CA ASN A 339 -46.33 41.91 29.47
C ASN A 339 -45.90 40.64 28.72
N ASN A 340 -46.81 40.10 27.90
CA ASN A 340 -46.51 38.94 27.04
C ASN A 340 -45.40 39.27 26.04
N VAL A 341 -45.39 40.48 25.46
CA VAL A 341 -44.29 40.92 24.58
C VAL A 341 -42.94 40.92 25.30
N VAL A 342 -42.88 41.42 26.55
CA VAL A 342 -41.64 41.40 27.35
C VAL A 342 -41.17 39.95 27.57
N GLN A 343 -42.07 39.05 27.96
CA GLN A 343 -41.75 37.64 28.18
C GLN A 343 -41.26 36.92 26.90
N GLU A 344 -41.90 37.19 25.76
CA GLU A 344 -41.46 36.65 24.47
C GLU A 344 -40.10 37.21 24.04
N MET A 345 -39.80 38.47 24.34
CA MET A 345 -38.47 39.04 24.08
C MET A 345 -37.38 38.39 24.92
N ASP A 346 -37.65 38.05 26.18
CA ASP A 346 -36.72 37.28 27.02
C ASP A 346 -36.46 35.87 26.44
N ASN A 347 -37.51 35.20 25.93
CA ASN A 347 -37.36 33.92 25.22
C ASN A 347 -36.48 34.04 23.98
N ILE A 348 -36.66 35.11 23.18
CA ILE A 348 -35.82 35.39 22.01
C ILE A 348 -34.36 35.61 22.44
N VAL A 349 -34.10 36.38 23.48
CA VAL A 349 -32.75 36.61 24.01
C VAL A 349 -32.08 35.29 24.40
N MET A 350 -32.79 34.39 25.08
CA MET A 350 -32.27 33.06 25.42
C MET A 350 -32.00 32.20 24.17
N ALA A 351 -32.91 32.19 23.19
CA ALA A 351 -32.73 31.45 21.95
C ALA A 351 -31.51 31.92 21.16
N VAL A 352 -31.32 33.25 21.08
CA VAL A 352 -30.17 33.89 20.43
C VAL A 352 -28.87 33.56 21.17
N ALA A 353 -28.86 33.53 22.51
CA ALA A 353 -27.70 33.10 23.28
C ALA A 353 -27.31 31.63 22.99
N ASN A 354 -28.30 30.75 22.81
CA ASN A 354 -28.05 29.36 22.43
C ASN A 354 -27.47 29.24 21.01
N ILE A 355 -27.97 30.04 20.05
CA ILE A 355 -27.42 30.09 18.70
C ILE A 355 -25.96 30.55 18.73
N ARG A 356 -25.64 31.59 19.50
CA ARG A 356 -24.27 32.08 19.66
C ARG A 356 -23.33 30.99 20.20
N SER A 357 -23.74 30.30 21.26
CA SER A 357 -22.98 29.17 21.82
C SER A 357 -22.80 28.02 20.81
N ALA A 358 -23.79 27.76 19.96
CA ALA A 358 -23.67 26.78 18.88
C ALA A 358 -22.70 27.25 17.78
N SER A 359 -22.73 28.52 17.39
CA SER A 359 -21.80 29.12 16.42
C SER A 359 -20.36 29.12 16.92
N ASP A 360 -20.13 29.41 18.21
CA ASP A 360 -18.79 29.32 18.82
C ASP A 360 -18.23 27.89 18.75
N ARG A 361 -19.07 26.89 19.04
CA ARG A 361 -18.69 25.47 18.90
C ARG A 361 -18.43 25.09 17.44
N GLN A 362 -19.25 25.55 16.49
CA GLN A 362 -19.00 25.34 15.07
C GLN A 362 -17.66 25.95 14.64
N SER A 363 -17.33 27.17 15.07
CA SER A 363 -16.05 27.80 14.76
C SER A 363 -14.86 26.96 15.24
N GLN A 364 -14.95 26.39 16.45
CA GLN A 364 -13.91 25.51 16.97
C GLN A 364 -13.81 24.20 16.15
N SER A 365 -14.93 23.57 15.81
CA SER A 365 -14.93 22.36 14.98
C SER A 365 -14.37 22.62 13.58
N VAL A 366 -14.65 23.79 12.99
CA VAL A 366 -14.10 24.17 11.68
C VAL A 366 -12.58 24.31 11.74
N LYS A 367 -12.01 24.90 12.79
CA LYS A 367 -10.55 24.95 12.98
C LYS A 367 -9.90 23.57 13.13
N GLU A 368 -10.59 22.64 13.78
CA GLU A 368 -10.12 21.26 13.91
C GLU A 368 -10.14 20.54 12.56
N ILE A 369 -11.17 20.77 11.74
CA ILE A 369 -11.24 20.26 10.37
C ILE A 369 -10.09 20.82 9.52
N GLU A 370 -9.82 22.13 9.61
CA GLU A 370 -8.72 22.80 8.89
C GLU A 370 -7.37 22.17 9.23
N LYS A 371 -7.08 21.96 10.52
CA LYS A 371 -5.87 21.25 10.98
C LYS A 371 -5.83 19.79 10.51
N GLY A 372 -6.98 19.13 10.41
CA GLY A 372 -7.10 17.79 9.84
C GLY A 372 -6.63 17.76 8.39
N PHE A 373 -6.98 18.78 7.59
CA PHE A 373 -6.54 18.88 6.20
C PHE A 373 -5.04 19.10 6.05
N GLU A 374 -4.38 19.85 6.94
CA GLU A 374 -2.91 19.98 6.93
C GLU A 374 -2.23 18.61 7.07
N THR A 375 -2.77 17.76 7.95
CA THR A 375 -2.24 16.41 8.18
C THR A 375 -2.47 15.51 6.96
N ILE A 376 -3.67 15.55 6.36
CA ILE A 376 -3.98 14.78 5.16
C ILE A 376 -3.12 15.24 3.98
N SER A 377 -2.90 16.55 3.84
CA SER A 377 -2.05 17.11 2.78
C SER A 377 -0.62 16.57 2.87
N ALA A 378 -0.05 16.47 4.07
CA ALA A 378 1.27 15.88 4.27
C ALA A 378 1.31 14.38 3.93
N VAL A 379 0.23 13.64 4.16
CA VAL A 379 0.13 12.23 3.75
C VAL A 379 0.05 12.10 2.23
N VAL A 380 -0.73 12.96 1.57
CA VAL A 380 -0.83 12.98 0.11
C VAL A 380 0.51 13.28 -0.55
N GLU A 381 1.26 14.25 -0.02
CA GLU A 381 2.61 14.56 -0.50
C GLU A 381 3.58 13.39 -0.32
N ASN A 382 3.56 12.74 0.86
CA ASN A 382 4.35 11.54 1.11
C ASN A 382 3.97 10.38 0.17
N ASN A 383 2.68 10.18 -0.11
CA ASN A 383 2.23 9.14 -1.04
C ASN A 383 2.73 9.41 -2.45
N SER A 384 2.70 10.68 -2.89
CA SER A 384 3.23 11.08 -4.19
C SER A 384 4.73 10.82 -4.28
N ALA A 385 5.50 11.23 -3.27
CA ALA A 385 6.95 11.00 -3.23
C ALA A 385 7.30 9.51 -3.18
N ALA A 386 6.62 8.73 -2.33
CA ALA A 386 6.83 7.29 -2.22
C ALA A 386 6.45 6.55 -3.51
N ALA A 387 5.42 7.00 -4.20
CA ALA A 387 5.02 6.46 -5.49
C ALA A 387 6.09 6.73 -6.57
N GLU A 388 6.64 7.93 -6.65
CA GLU A 388 7.73 8.25 -7.56
C GLU A 388 8.99 7.41 -7.29
N GLU A 389 9.39 7.29 -6.01
CA GLU A 389 10.55 6.48 -5.59
C GLU A 389 10.34 4.99 -5.89
N THR A 390 9.13 4.47 -5.63
CA THR A 390 8.79 3.07 -5.92
C THR A 390 8.81 2.81 -7.43
N SER A 391 8.26 3.73 -8.24
CA SER A 391 8.31 3.62 -9.70
C SER A 391 9.73 3.59 -10.24
N ALA A 392 10.62 4.46 -9.74
CA ALA A 392 12.03 4.47 -10.11
C ALA A 392 12.74 3.16 -9.72
N THR A 393 12.51 2.67 -8.50
CA THR A 393 13.08 1.40 -8.02
C THR A 393 12.59 0.21 -8.85
N SER A 394 11.32 0.20 -9.21
CA SER A 394 10.72 -0.81 -10.08
C SER A 394 11.36 -0.82 -11.49
N GLN A 395 11.62 0.36 -12.06
CA GLN A 395 12.34 0.43 -13.35
C GLN A 395 13.76 -0.13 -13.24
N GLU A 396 14.45 0.13 -12.13
CA GLU A 396 15.78 -0.45 -11.87
C GLU A 396 15.72 -1.98 -11.75
N LEU A 397 14.75 -2.51 -11.00
CA LEU A 397 14.55 -3.96 -10.88
C LEU A 397 14.26 -4.63 -12.23
N SER A 398 13.44 -4.02 -13.08
CA SER A 398 13.18 -4.50 -14.43
C SER A 398 14.45 -4.52 -15.31
N ALA A 399 15.28 -3.48 -15.19
CA ALA A 399 16.57 -3.43 -15.87
C ALA A 399 17.55 -4.51 -15.37
N GLN A 400 17.59 -4.76 -14.06
CA GLN A 400 18.41 -5.83 -13.47
C GLN A 400 17.93 -7.23 -13.91
N ALA A 401 16.63 -7.47 -13.94
CA ALA A 401 16.04 -8.70 -14.46
C ALA A 401 16.40 -8.92 -15.94
N THR A 402 16.30 -7.87 -16.76
CA THR A 402 16.72 -7.91 -18.17
C THR A 402 18.21 -8.24 -18.30
N SER A 403 19.05 -7.68 -17.42
CA SER A 403 20.49 -7.97 -17.40
C SER A 403 20.79 -9.43 -17.03
N LEU A 404 20.09 -9.97 -16.02
CA LEU A 404 20.19 -11.39 -15.63
C LEU A 404 19.78 -12.30 -16.78
N LYS A 405 18.67 -12.00 -17.45
CA LYS A 405 18.21 -12.73 -18.64
C LYS A 405 19.27 -12.73 -19.75
N GLY A 406 19.81 -11.57 -20.08
CA GLY A 406 20.90 -11.44 -21.05
C GLY A 406 22.21 -12.13 -20.63
N MET A 407 22.44 -12.39 -19.34
CA MET A 407 23.55 -13.23 -18.87
C MET A 407 23.26 -14.73 -19.06
N VAL A 408 22.03 -15.17 -18.81
CA VAL A 408 21.61 -16.57 -19.02
C VAL A 408 21.56 -16.92 -20.51
N GLU A 409 21.10 -16.00 -21.37
CA GLU A 409 21.03 -16.17 -22.83
C GLU A 409 22.38 -16.44 -23.50
N LYS A 410 23.50 -16.15 -22.82
CA LYS A 410 24.85 -16.51 -23.32
C LYS A 410 25.10 -18.01 -23.30
N PHE A 411 24.33 -18.76 -22.52
CA PHE A 411 24.47 -20.21 -22.39
C PHE A 411 23.46 -20.94 -23.26
N GLN A 412 23.91 -21.93 -24.03
CA GLN A 412 23.02 -22.85 -24.74
C GLN A 412 22.61 -23.96 -23.76
N LEU A 413 21.44 -23.80 -23.14
CA LEU A 413 20.95 -24.74 -22.15
C LEU A 413 20.57 -26.07 -22.79
N ARG A 414 20.74 -27.16 -22.04
CA ARG A 414 20.34 -28.49 -22.51
C ARG A 414 18.83 -28.56 -22.68
N GLU A 415 18.41 -28.90 -23.89
CA GLU A 415 17.05 -29.36 -24.19
C GLU A 415 16.97 -30.86 -23.88
N ASP A 416 15.86 -31.28 -23.25
CA ASP A 416 15.69 -32.66 -22.76
C ASP A 416 15.89 -33.74 -23.84
#